data_AF-A0A177H788-F1
#
_entry.id   AF-A0A177H788-F1
#
_cell.length_a   1.000
_cell.length_b   1.000
_cell.length_c   1.000
_cell.angle_alpha   90.00
_cell.angle_beta   90.00
_cell.angle_gamma   90.00
#
_symmetry.space_group_name_H-M   'P 1'
#
loop_
_entity.id
_entity.type
_entity.pdbx_description
1 polymer ?
#
loop_
_entity_poly.entity_id
_entity_poly.type
_entity_poly.pdbx_seq_one_letter_code
_entity_poly.pdbx_strand_id
1 'polypeptide(L)'
;MVDRAYPLHFGSLLARSGAKSVLGSADLVLVIGSELSEGDLWRADLGHKAPLIRVDLDPEVLTDSHQAELAILMRAEAFVPALLSQLQGHKAQTVWRAQQIQTQRRAWQRQVDLERPGILPICRALQAALPQDTMIFSDMT
;
A
#
# COMPACT_ATOMS: atom_id res chain seq x y z
N MET A 1 -2.04 -2.10 11.04
CA MET A 1 -2.88 -2.15 9.80
C MET A 1 -3.85 -0.99 9.78
N VAL A 2 -4.19 -0.48 8.59
CA VAL A 2 -5.18 0.61 8.40
C VAL A 2 -6.54 0.00 8.07
N ASP A 3 -7.62 0.60 8.58
CA ASP A 3 -8.98 0.19 8.24
C ASP A 3 -9.23 0.28 6.72
N ARG A 4 -9.86 -0.75 6.13
CA ARG A 4 -10.19 -0.78 4.70
C ARG A 4 -11.13 0.36 4.27
N ALA A 5 -11.93 0.87 5.20
CA ALA A 5 -12.84 1.99 5.02
C ALA A 5 -12.15 3.36 5.13
N TYR A 6 -10.87 3.41 5.53
CA TYR A 6 -10.12 4.67 5.61
C TYR A 6 -10.15 5.41 4.25
N PRO A 7 -10.56 6.69 4.19
CA PRO A 7 -10.86 7.33 2.91
C PRO A 7 -9.69 7.50 1.95
N LEU A 8 -8.45 7.51 2.45
CA LEU A 8 -7.22 7.61 1.65
C LEU A 8 -6.57 6.23 1.37
N HIS A 9 -7.23 5.13 1.73
CA HIS A 9 -6.71 3.79 1.52
C HIS A 9 -6.96 3.28 0.08
N PHE A 10 -5.87 3.14 -0.68
CA PHE A 10 -5.89 2.56 -2.04
C PHE A 10 -6.16 1.05 -2.07
N GLY A 11 -5.85 0.31 -0.99
CA GLY A 11 -5.94 -1.15 -0.94
C GLY A 11 -4.71 -1.86 -1.52
N SER A 12 -4.77 -3.19 -1.56
CA SER A 12 -3.72 -4.07 -2.08
C SER A 12 -3.69 -4.08 -3.61
N LEU A 13 -3.44 -2.92 -4.22
CA LEU A 13 -3.47 -2.69 -5.67
C LEU A 13 -2.13 -2.15 -6.18
N LEU A 14 -1.04 -2.41 -5.46
CA LEU A 14 0.30 -1.92 -5.77
C LEU A 14 0.83 -2.44 -7.12
N ALA A 15 0.44 -3.66 -7.52
CA ALA A 15 0.78 -4.25 -8.81
C ALA A 15 0.11 -3.55 -10.02
N ARG A 16 -0.90 -2.70 -9.80
CA ARG A 16 -1.58 -2.00 -10.90
C ARG A 16 -0.65 -0.97 -11.53
N SER A 17 -0.65 -0.87 -12.85
CA SER A 17 0.10 0.17 -13.58
C SER A 17 -0.23 1.59 -13.11
N GLY A 18 -1.48 1.84 -12.71
CA GLY A 18 -1.89 3.13 -12.15
C GLY A 18 -1.22 3.46 -10.81
N ALA A 19 -0.81 2.46 -10.01
CA ALA A 19 -0.11 2.70 -8.76
C ALA A 19 1.26 3.34 -9.01
N LYS A 20 1.94 2.97 -10.11
CA LYS A 20 3.18 3.61 -10.57
C LYS A 20 3.00 5.12 -10.76
N SER A 21 1.87 5.54 -11.36
CA SER A 21 1.57 6.97 -11.55
C SER A 21 1.30 7.71 -10.25
N VAL A 22 0.64 7.07 -9.28
CA VAL A 22 0.37 7.65 -7.95
C VAL A 22 1.68 7.84 -7.19
N LEU A 23 2.53 6.80 -7.16
CA LEU A 23 3.85 6.86 -6.54
C LEU A 23 4.74 7.91 -7.20
N GLY A 24 4.69 8.01 -8.53
CA GLY A 24 5.47 8.99 -9.29
C GLY A 24 5.01 10.44 -9.13
N SER A 25 3.82 10.70 -8.55
CA SER A 25 3.36 12.07 -8.24
C SER A 25 3.54 12.45 -6.77
N ALA A 26 4.03 11.53 -5.93
CA ALA A 26 4.38 11.85 -4.55
C ALA A 26 5.66 12.69 -4.49
N ASP A 27 5.77 13.50 -3.45
CA ASP A 27 6.95 14.27 -3.06
C ASP A 27 7.81 13.54 -2.01
N LEU A 28 7.27 12.48 -1.41
CA LEU A 28 7.95 11.55 -0.51
C LEU A 28 7.24 10.20 -0.54
N VAL A 29 8.00 9.10 -0.50
CA VAL A 29 7.45 7.75 -0.28
C VAL A 29 8.03 7.19 1.01
N LEU A 30 7.16 6.79 1.94
CA LEU A 30 7.53 6.13 3.18
C LEU A 30 7.04 4.68 3.15
N VAL A 31 7.95 3.74 3.25
CA VAL A 31 7.65 2.31 3.27
C VAL A 31 8.03 1.71 4.60
N ILE A 32 7.07 1.06 5.25
CA ILE A 32 7.20 0.52 6.61
C ILE A 32 6.87 -0.97 6.57
N GLY A 33 7.84 -1.83 6.91
CA GLY A 33 7.65 -3.27 7.05
C GLY A 33 7.20 -3.94 5.75
N SER A 34 7.90 -3.65 4.64
CA SER A 34 7.57 -4.22 3.33
C SER A 34 8.83 -4.35 2.51
N GLU A 35 9.03 -5.53 1.95
CA GLU A 35 10.14 -5.86 1.05
C GLU A 35 9.98 -5.20 -0.33
N LEU A 36 8.76 -4.81 -0.72
CA LEU A 36 8.42 -4.47 -2.10
C LEU A 36 8.91 -5.55 -3.08
N SER A 37 8.56 -6.78 -2.75
CA SER A 37 8.97 -7.98 -3.48
C SER A 37 8.42 -7.98 -4.91
N GLU A 38 8.94 -8.89 -5.74
CA GLU A 38 8.40 -9.09 -7.10
C GLU A 38 6.89 -9.36 -7.08
N GLY A 39 6.40 -10.14 -6.10
CA GLY A 39 4.98 -10.43 -5.94
C GLY A 39 4.13 -9.22 -5.54
N ASP A 40 4.73 -8.22 -4.90
CA ASP A 40 4.06 -6.96 -4.54
C ASP A 40 3.92 -6.03 -5.75
N LEU A 41 4.95 -5.99 -6.60
CA LEU A 41 5.09 -4.99 -7.67
C LEU A 41 4.67 -5.50 -9.05
N TRP A 42 4.95 -6.77 -9.36
CA TRP A 42 4.85 -7.36 -10.72
C TRP A 42 5.56 -6.52 -11.79
N ARG A 43 6.62 -5.82 -11.39
CA ARG A 43 7.47 -4.95 -12.22
C ARG A 43 8.79 -4.72 -11.49
N ALA A 44 9.83 -4.34 -12.23
CA ALA A 44 11.16 -4.15 -11.68
C ALA A 44 11.27 -2.94 -10.72
N ASP A 45 10.61 -1.82 -11.04
CA ASP A 45 10.72 -0.58 -10.28
C ASP A 45 9.43 -0.20 -9.55
N LEU A 46 9.54 0.33 -8.33
CA LEU A 46 8.39 0.86 -7.59
C LEU A 46 7.69 2.01 -8.36
N GLY A 47 8.48 2.82 -9.07
CA GLY A 47 8.02 3.94 -9.90
C GLY A 47 7.86 5.27 -9.17
N HIS A 48 8.37 5.36 -7.96
CA HIS A 48 8.51 6.62 -7.24
C HIS A 48 9.54 7.52 -7.96
N LYS A 49 9.37 8.83 -7.84
CA LYS A 49 10.33 9.84 -8.35
C LYS A 49 10.89 10.74 -7.26
N ALA A 50 10.34 10.59 -6.06
CA ALA A 50 10.69 11.34 -4.86
C ALA A 50 11.60 10.52 -3.95
N PRO A 51 12.22 11.15 -2.94
CA PRO A 51 12.91 10.43 -1.87
C PRO A 51 12.09 9.26 -1.32
N LEU A 52 12.76 8.13 -1.14
CA LEU A 52 12.21 6.94 -0.49
C LEU A 52 12.80 6.82 0.92
N ILE A 53 11.94 6.75 1.93
CA ILE A 53 12.32 6.38 3.30
C ILE A 53 11.86 4.95 3.54
N ARG A 54 12.77 4.11 4.01
CA ARG A 54 12.53 2.70 4.36
C ARG A 54 12.63 2.51 5.86
N VAL A 55 11.65 1.84 6.44
CA VAL A 55 11.66 1.40 7.83
C VAL A 55 11.40 -0.08 7.88
N ASP A 56 12.38 -0.86 8.33
CA ASP A 56 12.26 -2.30 8.43
C ASP A 56 13.08 -2.86 9.59
N LEU A 57 12.73 -4.05 10.07
CA LEU A 57 13.50 -4.78 11.07
C LEU A 57 14.60 -5.63 10.42
N ASP A 58 14.43 -5.99 9.16
CA ASP A 58 15.40 -6.80 8.42
C ASP A 58 16.44 -5.90 7.73
N PRO A 59 17.74 -6.00 8.08
CA PRO A 59 18.79 -5.24 7.43
C PRO A 59 18.97 -5.57 5.94
N GLU A 60 18.60 -6.77 5.47
CA GLU A 60 18.69 -7.13 4.05
C GLU A 60 17.74 -6.27 3.20
N VAL A 61 16.50 -6.09 3.69
CA VAL A 61 15.48 -5.24 3.05
C VAL A 61 15.90 -3.78 2.95
N LEU A 62 16.69 -3.29 3.92
CA LEU A 62 17.20 -1.92 3.91
C LEU A 62 18.24 -1.65 2.83
N THR A 63 18.81 -2.71 2.24
CA THR A 63 19.88 -2.63 1.24
C THR A 63 19.44 -3.07 -0.16
N ASP A 64 18.12 -3.17 -0.38
CA ASP A 64 17.55 -3.63 -1.63
C ASP A 64 17.77 -2.67 -2.82
N SER A 65 17.28 -3.09 -3.99
CA SER A 65 17.43 -2.37 -5.25
C SER A 65 16.59 -1.09 -5.34
N HIS A 66 15.69 -0.80 -4.39
CA HIS A 66 14.84 0.40 -4.42
C HIS A 66 15.54 1.65 -3.89
N GLN A 67 16.80 1.54 -3.42
CA GLN A 67 17.69 2.66 -3.09
C GLN A 67 17.04 3.72 -2.18
N ALA A 68 16.63 3.32 -0.98
CA ALA A 68 16.11 4.26 0.00
C ALA A 68 17.14 5.36 0.32
N GLU A 69 16.69 6.62 0.29
CA GLU A 69 17.50 7.78 0.68
C GLU A 69 17.77 7.77 2.19
N LEU A 70 16.81 7.26 2.96
CA LEU A 70 16.96 7.02 4.39
C LEU A 70 16.44 5.64 4.75
N ALA A 71 17.33 4.79 5.24
CA ALA A 71 17.01 3.48 5.80
C ALA A 71 17.04 3.51 7.33
N ILE A 72 15.98 3.02 7.97
CA ILE A 72 15.80 3.02 9.42
C ILE A 72 15.59 1.57 9.88
N LEU A 73 16.57 1.02 10.59
CA LEU A 73 16.48 -0.30 11.21
C LEU A 73 15.62 -0.21 12.48
N MET A 74 14.33 -0.41 12.34
CA MET A 74 13.38 -0.28 13.44
C MET A 74 12.11 -1.10 13.21
N ARG A 75 11.60 -1.66 14.31
CA ARG A 75 10.27 -2.26 14.36
C ARG A 75 9.18 -1.24 14.03
N ALA A 76 8.26 -1.58 13.13
CA ALA A 76 7.13 -0.73 12.76
C ALA A 76 6.28 -0.33 13.98
N GLU A 77 6.14 -1.23 14.95
CA GLU A 77 5.36 -1.01 16.18
C GLU A 77 6.00 0.03 17.11
N ALA A 78 7.32 0.23 17.01
CA ALA A 78 8.03 1.31 17.72
C ALA A 78 8.07 2.60 16.89
N PHE A 79 8.28 2.48 15.58
CA PHE A 79 8.42 3.62 14.68
C PHE A 79 7.15 4.45 14.55
N VAL A 80 6.00 3.81 14.27
CA VAL A 80 4.75 4.52 13.97
C VAL A 80 4.28 5.39 15.15
N PRO A 81 4.21 4.89 16.41
CA PRO A 81 3.85 5.74 17.54
C PRO A 81 4.81 6.90 17.77
N ALA A 82 6.13 6.66 17.61
CA ALA A 82 7.14 7.71 17.75
C ALA A 82 6.94 8.80 16.69
N LEU A 83 6.73 8.43 15.42
CA LEU A 83 6.45 9.37 14.34
C LEU A 83 5.16 10.17 14.61
N LEU A 84 4.07 9.49 15.02
CA LEU A 84 2.80 10.15 15.33
C LEU A 84 2.93 11.14 16.49
N SER A 85 3.73 10.82 17.50
CA SER A 85 4.03 11.75 18.61
C SER A 85 4.74 13.00 18.12
N GLN A 86 5.68 12.88 17.19
CA GLN A 86 6.38 14.04 16.61
C GLN A 86 5.47 14.87 15.68
N LEU A 87 4.47 14.24 15.08
CA LEU A 87 3.49 14.89 14.22
C LEU A 87 2.25 15.41 14.97
N GLN A 88 2.26 15.39 16.31
CA GLN A 88 1.10 15.81 17.09
C GLN A 88 0.75 17.29 16.79
N GLY A 89 -0.51 17.53 16.41
CA GLY A 89 -0.99 18.87 16.03
C GLY A 89 -0.62 19.30 14.60
N HIS A 90 0.15 18.49 13.87
CA HIS A 90 0.44 18.73 12.46
C HIS A 90 -0.83 18.60 11.61
N LYS A 91 -1.06 19.59 10.75
CA LYS A 91 -2.11 19.53 9.72
C LYS A 91 -1.44 19.37 8.37
N ALA A 92 -1.56 18.18 7.79
CA ALA A 92 -0.99 17.90 6.48
C ALA A 92 -1.62 18.81 5.42
N GLN A 93 -0.77 19.57 4.71
CA GLN A 93 -1.17 20.25 3.49
C GLN A 93 -1.09 19.24 2.36
N THR A 94 -2.24 18.75 1.90
CA THR A 94 -2.28 17.65 0.94
C THR A 94 -3.19 17.92 -0.23
N VAL A 95 -2.72 17.54 -1.42
CA VAL A 95 -3.50 17.51 -2.65
C VAL A 95 -4.30 16.21 -2.78
N TRP A 96 -3.99 15.19 -1.97
CA TRP A 96 -4.62 13.88 -2.00
C TRP A 96 -6.04 13.95 -1.43
N ARG A 97 -7.04 13.91 -2.30
CA ARG A 97 -8.45 13.95 -1.87
C ARG A 97 -9.07 12.56 -1.81
N ALA A 98 -9.76 12.29 -0.70
CA ALA A 98 -10.50 11.05 -0.47
C ALA A 98 -11.39 10.64 -1.67
N GLN A 99 -12.14 11.58 -2.24
CA GLN A 99 -13.01 11.30 -3.38
C GLN A 99 -12.25 10.82 -4.62
N GLN A 100 -11.08 11.42 -4.89
CA GLN A 100 -10.23 11.05 -6.03
C GLN A 100 -9.65 9.66 -5.81
N ILE A 101 -9.10 9.38 -4.62
CA ILE A 101 -8.53 8.08 -4.27
C ILE A 101 -9.58 6.97 -4.34
N GLN A 102 -10.78 7.20 -3.78
CA GLN A 102 -11.87 6.22 -3.85
C GLN A 102 -12.33 5.98 -5.28
N THR A 103 -12.35 7.01 -6.12
CA THR A 103 -12.68 6.88 -7.55
C THR A 103 -11.63 6.05 -8.27
N GLN A 104 -10.35 6.31 -8.01
CA GLN A 104 -9.24 5.54 -8.57
C GLN A 104 -9.29 4.07 -8.13
N ARG A 105 -9.51 3.82 -6.83
CA ARG A 105 -9.64 2.46 -6.27
C ARG A 105 -10.80 1.70 -6.93
N ARG A 106 -11.97 2.34 -7.11
CA ARG A 106 -13.10 1.74 -7.83
C ARG A 106 -12.75 1.45 -9.30
N ALA A 107 -12.03 2.35 -9.96
CA ALA A 107 -11.60 2.14 -11.35
C ALA A 107 -10.67 0.92 -11.45
N TRP A 108 -9.68 0.78 -10.57
CA TRP A 108 -8.80 -0.39 -10.54
C TRP A 108 -9.54 -1.69 -10.22
N GLN A 109 -10.51 -1.66 -9.29
CA GLN A 109 -11.35 -2.82 -9.01
C GLN A 109 -12.16 -3.26 -10.24
N ARG A 110 -12.68 -2.31 -11.03
CA ARG A 110 -13.36 -2.62 -12.30
C ARG A 110 -12.43 -3.23 -13.33
N GLN A 111 -11.18 -2.78 -13.41
CA GLN A 111 -10.20 -3.40 -14.31
C GLN A 111 -9.91 -4.85 -13.92
N VAL A 112 -9.77 -5.13 -12.62
CA VAL A 112 -9.61 -6.52 -12.13
C VAL A 112 -10.82 -7.37 -12.51
N ASP A 113 -12.04 -6.83 -12.38
CA ASP A 113 -13.27 -7.54 -12.76
C ASP A 113 -13.32 -7.85 -14.27
N LEU A 114 -12.79 -6.96 -15.12
CA LEU A 114 -12.69 -7.20 -16.56
C LEU A 114 -11.61 -8.24 -16.91
N GLU A 115 -10.48 -8.22 -16.22
CA GLU A 115 -9.36 -9.15 -16.44
C GLU A 115 -9.61 -10.56 -15.88
N ARG A 116 -10.42 -10.65 -14.82
CA ARG A 116 -10.79 -11.88 -14.13
C ARG A 116 -12.31 -11.90 -13.85
N PRO A 117 -13.15 -12.01 -14.89
CA PRO A 117 -14.60 -11.99 -14.73
C PRO A 117 -15.10 -13.03 -13.74
N GLY A 118 -16.01 -12.64 -12.86
CA GLY A 118 -16.68 -13.54 -11.91
C GLY A 118 -15.99 -13.69 -10.55
N ILE A 119 -14.70 -13.31 -10.41
CA ILE A 119 -14.00 -13.38 -9.12
C ILE A 119 -14.51 -12.32 -8.14
N LEU A 120 -14.66 -11.08 -8.59
CA LEU A 120 -15.03 -9.97 -7.69
C LEU A 120 -16.43 -10.14 -7.05
N PRO A 121 -17.47 -10.62 -7.76
CA PRO A 121 -18.75 -10.99 -7.14
C PRO A 121 -18.61 -12.06 -6.05
N ILE A 122 -17.80 -13.10 -6.28
CA ILE A 122 -17.55 -14.16 -5.28
C ILE A 122 -16.87 -13.57 -4.05
N CYS A 123 -15.81 -12.78 -4.23
CA CYS A 123 -15.13 -12.13 -3.11
C CYS A 123 -16.06 -11.23 -2.30
N ARG A 124 -16.99 -10.51 -2.94
CA ARG A 124 -17.99 -9.68 -2.24
C ARG A 124 -19.00 -10.53 -1.48
N ALA A 125 -19.48 -11.63 -2.07
CA ALA A 125 -20.39 -12.55 -1.39
C ALA A 125 -19.74 -13.17 -0.15
N LEU A 126 -18.48 -13.60 -0.26
CA LEU A 126 -17.68 -14.07 0.88
C LEU A 126 -17.55 -12.98 1.95
N GLN A 127 -17.18 -11.75 1.58
CA GLN A 127 -17.07 -10.65 2.54
C GLN A 127 -18.38 -10.32 3.26
N ALA A 128 -19.53 -10.48 2.61
CA ALA A 128 -20.83 -10.23 3.22
C ALA A 128 -21.29 -11.38 4.15
N ALA A 129 -20.87 -12.61 3.88
CA ALA A 129 -21.28 -13.79 4.61
C ALA A 129 -20.35 -14.16 5.78
N LEU A 130 -19.07 -13.78 5.70
CA LEU A 130 -18.05 -14.17 6.66
C LEU A 130 -17.94 -13.17 7.83
N PRO A 131 -17.73 -13.64 9.07
CA PRO A 131 -17.36 -12.78 10.21
C PRO A 131 -16.09 -11.96 9.96
N GLN A 132 -15.97 -10.80 10.62
CA GLN A 132 -14.85 -9.87 10.43
C GLN A 132 -13.48 -10.47 10.80
N ASP A 133 -13.46 -11.41 11.75
CA ASP A 133 -12.28 -12.12 12.24
C ASP A 133 -11.97 -13.41 11.46
N THR A 134 -12.68 -13.65 10.36
CA THR A 134 -12.43 -14.83 9.51
C THR A 134 -11.03 -14.76 8.90
N MET A 135 -10.24 -15.82 9.11
CA MET A 135 -8.97 -16.01 8.42
C MET A 135 -9.20 -16.56 7.01
N ILE A 136 -8.57 -15.95 6.02
CA ILE A 136 -8.64 -16.35 4.61
C ILE A 136 -7.28 -16.85 4.17
N PHE A 137 -7.23 -18.08 3.65
CA PHE A 137 -6.03 -18.69 3.08
C PHE A 137 -6.22 -18.84 1.56
N SER A 138 -5.20 -18.48 0.80
CA SER A 138 -5.17 -18.66 -0.66
C SER A 138 -3.93 -19.45 -1.01
N ASP A 139 -4.08 -20.42 -1.90
CA ASP A 139 -2.98 -21.21 -2.46
C ASP A 139 -2.56 -20.66 -3.83
N MET A 140 -1.37 -21.03 -4.29
CA MET A 140 -0.87 -20.75 -5.63
C MET A 140 -0.23 -22.03 -6.16
N THR A 141 -0.94 -22.71 -7.07
CA THR A 141 -0.49 -23.93 -7.77
C THR A 141 0.27 -23.61 -9.05
#